data_AF-A0A6A5TDQ4-F1
#
_entry.id   AF-A0A6A5TDQ4-F1
#
_cell.length_a   1.000
_cell.length_b   1.000
_cell.length_c   1.000
_cell.angle_alpha   90.00
_cell.angle_beta   90.00
_cell.angle_gamma   90.00
#
_symmetry.space_group_name_H-M   'P 1'
#
loop_
_entity.id
_entity.type
_entity.pdbx_description
1 polymer ?
#
loop_
_entity_poly.entity_id
_entity_poly.type
_entity_poly.pdbx_seq_one_letter_code
_entity_poly.pdbx_strand_id
1 'polypeptide(L)'
;MSDYVPDDMQLAHLNSIDWSAVHEEIMQEPWMDLIDWPEHDGYESALCSGRTAEMETPGIGPPSVEIPPASLSTLEVPEDIPFHHRSLMTPTHATGLVSGPPIPDFGLSLDSTETLKNSEVGRSFICDFKGCKSKSFTRIQDLNRHKKVHDPEKRQFSCPALGCHRVGRDAFYRLDKLKAHILDGHDLETNLRCESTRIGQYGGCGVTLTRDLMAIHASTAEFNSHGKVCEQYRFFRFVRDCPIPKCSFRTKEPDELNSMQAHIRQHSPKSRKSYSERISARGYDAASGDVICHVCPEKPHFSEHQTFYLHFIEHHYTGTNFELLKKHGLLGVWILLSECTCVPPEVRQHRRTLLSLWPEFEYYPVWEDIRVRPSA
;
A
#
# COMPACT_ATOMS: atom_id res chain seq x y z
N MET A 1 -21.38 13.96 -50.90
CA MET A 1 -20.32 14.96 -50.68
C MET A 1 -19.24 14.24 -49.91
N SER A 2 -18.19 13.82 -50.61
CA SER A 2 -17.04 13.09 -50.07
C SER A 2 -15.95 14.11 -49.75
N ASP A 3 -15.53 14.17 -48.48
CA ASP A 3 -14.51 15.11 -48.05
C ASP A 3 -13.11 14.61 -48.44
N TYR A 4 -12.42 15.50 -49.16
CA TYR A 4 -11.07 15.37 -49.69
C TYR A 4 -10.07 15.69 -48.57
N VAL A 5 -9.18 14.75 -48.23
CA VAL A 5 -8.07 14.97 -47.29
C VAL A 5 -6.80 15.27 -48.10
N PRO A 6 -6.07 16.37 -47.83
CA PRO A 6 -4.85 16.73 -48.55
C PRO A 6 -3.69 15.73 -48.35
N ASP A 7 -2.93 15.53 -49.42
CA ASP A 7 -1.85 14.52 -49.57
C ASP A 7 -0.50 14.94 -48.93
N ASP A 8 -0.48 15.99 -48.12
CA ASP A 8 0.74 16.59 -47.55
C ASP A 8 0.98 16.31 -46.04
N MET A 9 0.11 15.53 -45.38
CA MET A 9 0.41 14.94 -44.06
C MET A 9 1.08 13.56 -44.19
N GLN A 10 2.23 13.51 -44.86
CA GLN A 10 3.10 12.33 -44.78
C GLN A 10 3.81 12.33 -43.41
N LEU A 11 3.39 11.41 -42.54
CA LEU A 11 4.07 11.07 -41.30
C LEU A 11 5.54 10.79 -41.61
N ALA A 12 6.42 11.68 -41.16
CA ALA A 12 7.87 11.45 -41.22
C ALA A 12 8.21 10.11 -40.55
N HIS A 13 9.08 9.35 -41.22
CA HIS A 13 9.60 8.05 -40.83
C HIS A 13 9.98 7.98 -39.33
N LEU A 14 9.15 7.32 -38.53
CA LEU A 14 9.45 6.93 -37.13
C LEU A 14 10.63 5.94 -37.01
N ASN A 15 11.18 5.47 -38.12
CA ASN A 15 12.31 4.54 -38.17
C ASN A 15 13.69 5.24 -38.14
N SER A 16 13.74 6.56 -37.95
CA SER A 16 15.00 7.33 -37.86
C SER A 16 15.36 7.75 -36.42
N ILE A 17 14.57 7.38 -35.42
CA ILE A 17 14.88 7.69 -34.02
C ILE A 17 15.98 6.73 -33.55
N ASP A 18 17.17 7.28 -33.31
CA ASP A 18 18.27 6.56 -32.70
C ASP A 18 17.98 6.34 -31.20
N TRP A 19 17.30 5.24 -30.90
CA TRP A 19 16.96 4.84 -29.54
C TRP A 19 18.19 4.63 -28.64
N SER A 20 19.39 4.47 -29.21
CA SER A 20 20.66 4.40 -28.46
C SER A 20 20.96 5.73 -27.75
N ALA A 21 20.72 6.85 -28.44
CA ALA A 21 21.00 8.19 -27.93
C ALA A 21 19.99 8.58 -26.84
N VAL A 22 18.70 8.26 -27.04
CA VAL A 22 17.64 8.46 -26.03
C VAL A 22 17.90 7.62 -24.78
N HIS A 23 18.42 6.41 -24.95
CA HIS A 23 18.80 5.53 -23.84
C HIS A 23 20.04 6.03 -23.07
N GLU A 24 21.03 6.65 -23.74
CA GLU A 24 22.17 7.29 -23.06
C GLU A 24 21.76 8.58 -22.32
N GLU A 25 20.77 9.32 -22.81
CA GLU A 25 20.27 10.56 -22.18
C GLU A 25 19.43 10.27 -20.92
N ILE A 26 18.54 9.27 -20.97
CA ILE A 26 17.75 8.80 -19.81
C ILE A 26 18.65 8.25 -18.69
N MET A 27 19.81 7.67 -19.04
CA MET A 27 20.77 7.13 -18.07
C MET A 27 21.70 8.20 -17.47
N GLN A 28 21.68 9.44 -17.96
CA GLN A 28 22.55 10.51 -17.50
C GLN A 28 21.87 11.50 -16.53
N GLU A 29 20.57 11.38 -16.26
CA GLU A 29 19.91 12.32 -15.34
C GLU A 29 20.14 11.97 -13.85
N PRO A 30 20.51 12.97 -13.00
CA PRO A 30 21.02 12.77 -11.65
C PRO A 30 19.91 12.72 -10.59
N TRP A 31 18.96 11.79 -10.69
CA TRP A 31 17.84 11.69 -9.72
C TRP A 31 18.09 10.72 -8.55
N MET A 32 19.33 10.56 -8.05
CA MET A 32 19.64 9.57 -7.01
C MET A 32 20.20 10.08 -5.67
N ASP A 33 20.10 11.37 -5.34
CA ASP A 33 20.63 11.87 -4.06
C ASP A 33 19.60 12.40 -3.06
N LEU A 34 18.30 12.33 -3.33
CA LEU A 34 17.27 12.73 -2.36
C LEU A 34 16.23 11.62 -2.22
N ILE A 35 16.43 10.75 -1.23
CA ILE A 35 15.42 10.14 -0.33
C ILE A 35 16.18 9.02 0.42
N ASP A 36 16.76 9.36 1.57
CA ASP A 36 17.12 8.38 2.60
C ASP A 36 15.83 7.99 3.31
N TRP A 37 15.40 6.73 3.18
CA TRP A 37 14.32 6.17 3.99
C TRP A 37 14.95 5.39 5.14
N PRO A 38 14.53 5.58 6.41
CA PRO A 38 15.07 4.82 7.53
C PRO A 38 14.65 3.35 7.42
N GLU A 39 15.63 2.45 7.47
CA GLU A 39 15.41 1.02 7.70
C GLU A 39 14.88 0.84 9.13
N HIS A 40 13.59 0.54 9.28
CA HIS A 40 13.05 0.04 10.54
C HIS A 40 13.20 -1.48 10.57
N ASP A 41 14.32 -1.94 11.11
CA ASP A 41 14.50 -3.31 11.59
C ASP A 41 14.07 -3.40 13.06
N GLY A 42 13.30 -4.44 13.40
CA GLY A 42 13.22 -4.96 14.77
C GLY A 42 11.87 -4.78 15.49
N TYR A 43 10.91 -5.65 15.19
CA TYR A 43 9.92 -6.09 16.18
C TYR A 43 9.81 -7.62 16.14
N GLU A 44 10.76 -8.28 16.82
CA GLU A 44 10.61 -9.69 17.18
C GLU A 44 9.58 -9.80 18.31
N SER A 45 8.52 -10.56 18.04
CA SER A 45 7.48 -10.90 19.01
C SER A 45 8.01 -11.94 20.01
N ALA A 46 8.02 -11.56 21.29
CA ALA A 46 8.09 -12.49 22.40
C ALA A 46 6.69 -12.95 22.84
N LEU A 47 6.65 -14.13 23.47
CA LEU A 47 5.52 -14.85 24.09
C LEU A 47 4.87 -15.86 23.12
N CYS A 48 4.83 -17.18 23.38
CA CYS A 48 4.60 -17.86 24.66
C CYS A 48 4.92 -19.36 24.53
N SER A 49 5.67 -19.92 25.47
CA SER A 49 5.88 -21.36 25.61
C SER A 49 4.77 -21.98 26.48
N GLY A 50 4.14 -23.04 25.95
CA GLY A 50 3.74 -24.24 26.69
C GLY A 50 2.58 -24.15 27.67
N ARG A 51 1.50 -24.88 27.37
CA ARG A 51 0.76 -25.68 28.37
C ARG A 51 0.14 -26.91 27.70
N THR A 52 0.43 -28.05 28.32
CA THR A 52 -0.01 -29.40 27.98
C THR A 52 -1.47 -29.62 28.35
N ALA A 53 -2.08 -30.55 27.62
CA ALA A 53 -3.42 -31.09 27.79
C ALA A 53 -3.65 -31.73 29.16
N GLU A 54 -4.87 -31.60 29.67
CA GLU A 54 -5.59 -32.66 30.41
C GLU A 54 -7.09 -32.58 30.07
N MET A 55 -7.74 -33.72 30.26
CA MET A 55 -8.83 -34.29 29.50
C MET A 55 -9.90 -34.72 30.49
N GLU A 56 -11.12 -34.16 30.48
CA GLU A 56 -12.28 -34.77 31.14
C GLU A 56 -13.60 -34.41 30.43
N THR A 57 -14.31 -35.45 29.96
CA THR A 57 -15.76 -35.51 29.70
C THR A 57 -16.44 -36.06 30.97
N PRO A 58 -17.66 -35.63 31.34
CA PRO A 58 -18.85 -36.31 30.81
C PRO A 58 -20.10 -35.41 30.62
N GLY A 59 -21.01 -35.88 29.77
CA GLY A 59 -22.23 -35.17 29.37
C GLY A 59 -23.41 -35.26 30.36
N ILE A 60 -24.50 -34.58 29.99
CA ILE A 60 -25.94 -34.88 30.21
C ILE A 60 -26.73 -33.82 29.41
N GLY A 61 -27.82 -34.23 28.76
CA GLY A 61 -28.53 -33.46 27.73
C GLY A 61 -29.38 -32.27 28.22
N PRO A 62 -29.96 -31.49 27.30
CA PRO A 62 -30.82 -30.37 27.66
C PRO A 62 -32.31 -30.77 27.69
N PRO A 63 -33.09 -30.33 28.71
CA PRO A 63 -34.53 -30.22 28.56
C PRO A 63 -34.90 -28.86 27.99
N SER A 64 -35.89 -28.89 27.09
CA SER A 64 -36.63 -27.73 26.58
C SER A 64 -37.29 -26.96 27.72
N VAL A 65 -37.13 -25.64 27.74
CA VAL A 65 -37.91 -24.73 28.59
C VAL A 65 -38.45 -23.59 27.73
N GLU A 66 -39.78 -23.48 27.73
CA GLU A 66 -40.57 -22.44 27.08
C GLU A 66 -40.40 -21.10 27.81
N ILE A 67 -40.25 -20.02 27.04
CA ILE A 67 -40.19 -18.64 27.53
C ILE A 67 -41.58 -18.00 27.36
N PRO A 68 -42.25 -17.52 28.41
CA PRO A 68 -43.44 -16.67 28.29
C PRO A 68 -43.06 -15.19 28.10
N PRO A 69 -43.90 -14.37 27.45
CA PRO A 69 -43.61 -12.96 27.21
C PRO A 69 -44.03 -12.09 28.40
N ALA A 70 -43.20 -11.12 28.77
CA ALA A 70 -43.58 -10.06 29.71
C ALA A 70 -43.04 -8.70 29.25
N SER A 71 -43.97 -7.94 28.66
CA SER A 71 -44.33 -6.53 28.91
C SER A 71 -43.27 -5.47 29.18
N LEU A 72 -43.41 -4.39 28.38
CA LEU A 72 -42.85 -3.06 28.56
C LEU A 72 -42.98 -2.51 29.98
N SER A 73 -41.94 -1.83 30.44
CA SER A 73 -42.07 -0.73 31.39
C SER A 73 -41.04 0.35 31.08
N THR A 74 -41.59 1.54 30.84
CA THR A 74 -40.97 2.84 30.68
C THR A 74 -40.03 3.15 31.84
N LEU A 75 -38.78 3.54 31.55
CA LEU A 75 -37.87 4.13 32.52
C LEU A 75 -37.57 5.57 32.08
N GLU A 76 -37.97 6.48 32.95
CA GLU A 76 -37.75 7.92 32.89
C GLU A 76 -36.27 8.24 33.10
N VAL A 77 -35.76 9.19 32.30
CA VAL A 77 -34.40 9.74 32.36
C VAL A 77 -34.42 10.98 33.24
N PRO A 78 -33.51 11.13 34.23
CA PRO A 78 -33.28 12.42 34.87
C PRO A 78 -32.26 13.25 34.09
N GLU A 79 -32.65 14.50 33.84
CA GLU A 79 -31.82 15.60 33.34
C GLU A 79 -30.82 16.10 34.41
N ASP A 80 -29.85 16.89 33.95
CA ASP A 80 -28.92 17.78 34.69
C ASP A 80 -27.56 17.23 35.18
N ILE A 81 -26.51 17.53 34.39
CA ILE A 81 -25.14 17.73 34.89
C ILE A 81 -24.55 19.01 34.24
N PRO A 82 -24.08 20.00 35.02
CA PRO A 82 -23.60 21.27 34.50
C PRO A 82 -22.15 21.21 33.99
N PHE A 83 -21.92 21.90 32.86
CA PHE A 83 -20.62 22.17 32.24
C PHE A 83 -19.79 23.17 33.07
N HIS A 84 -18.56 22.78 33.43
CA HIS A 84 -17.52 23.72 33.84
C HIS A 84 -16.43 23.84 32.77
N HIS A 85 -16.38 25.03 32.17
CA HIS A 85 -15.25 25.55 31.40
C HIS A 85 -14.00 25.61 32.29
N ARG A 86 -12.85 25.08 31.81
CA ARG A 86 -11.56 25.59 32.28
C ARG A 86 -10.47 25.56 31.21
N SER A 87 -9.89 26.74 31.03
CA SER A 87 -8.95 27.15 30.00
C SER A 87 -7.56 26.52 30.10
N LEU A 88 -6.94 26.53 28.92
CA LEU A 88 -5.53 26.34 28.58
C LEU A 88 -4.57 27.13 29.50
N MET A 89 -3.49 26.48 29.90
CA MET A 89 -2.26 27.09 30.42
C MET A 89 -1.04 26.41 29.79
N THR A 90 -0.10 27.24 29.36
CA THR A 90 1.19 26.99 28.69
C THR A 90 2.21 26.28 29.58
N PRO A 91 3.19 25.53 29.04
CA PRO A 91 4.31 25.03 29.82
C PRO A 91 5.51 26.00 29.79
N THR A 92 5.92 26.42 30.99
CA THR A 92 7.15 27.18 31.26
C THR A 92 8.29 26.21 31.56
N HIS A 93 9.48 26.50 31.01
CA HIS A 93 10.74 25.82 31.27
C HIS A 93 11.10 25.79 32.77
N ALA A 94 11.60 24.65 33.24
CA ALA A 94 12.38 24.57 34.48
C ALA A 94 13.51 23.54 34.33
N THR A 95 14.73 24.05 34.38
CA THR A 95 16.01 23.33 34.45
C THR A 95 16.21 22.74 35.85
N GLY A 96 16.51 21.44 35.93
CA GLY A 96 16.92 20.76 37.16
C GLY A 96 18.15 19.91 36.94
N LEU A 97 19.29 20.38 37.45
CA LEU A 97 20.57 19.66 37.52
C LEU A 97 20.52 18.64 38.66
N VAL A 98 20.86 17.38 38.40
CA VAL A 98 21.16 16.37 39.42
C VAL A 98 22.52 15.75 39.09
N SER A 99 23.43 15.88 40.04
CA SER A 99 24.82 15.41 40.01
C SER A 99 24.90 13.92 40.37
N GLY A 100 25.53 13.11 39.52
CA GLY A 100 25.92 11.72 39.81
C GLY A 100 27.42 11.58 40.11
N PRO A 101 27.85 10.55 40.86
CA PRO A 101 29.24 10.38 41.33
C PRO A 101 30.19 9.76 40.28
N PRO A 102 31.52 9.84 40.47
CA PRO A 102 32.51 9.59 39.44
C PRO A 102 32.88 8.10 39.27
N ILE A 103 33.18 7.70 38.03
CA ILE A 103 33.69 6.38 37.64
C ILE A 103 35.22 6.45 37.57
N PRO A 104 35.98 5.43 38.03
CA PRO A 104 37.43 5.47 38.07
C PRO A 104 38.09 5.24 36.70
N ASP A 105 39.19 5.96 36.53
CA ASP A 105 40.07 6.06 35.36
C ASP A 105 40.94 4.79 35.20
N PHE A 106 40.74 4.06 34.10
CA PHE A 106 41.65 2.99 33.66
C PHE A 106 42.47 3.51 32.49
N GLY A 107 43.69 3.95 32.81
CA GLY A 107 44.71 4.30 31.84
C GLY A 107 45.16 3.07 31.05
N LEU A 108 44.91 3.09 29.74
CA LEU A 108 45.67 2.30 28.78
C LEU A 108 46.22 3.24 27.70
N SER A 109 47.52 3.45 27.81
CA SER A 109 48.37 4.05 26.79
C SER A 109 48.39 3.15 25.56
N LEU A 110 47.95 3.65 24.41
CA LEU A 110 48.37 3.11 23.12
C LEU A 110 48.88 4.24 22.24
N ASP A 111 50.20 4.33 22.28
CA ASP A 111 51.07 5.07 21.39
C ASP A 111 50.97 4.45 19.99
N SER A 112 50.42 5.20 19.02
CA SER A 112 50.57 5.03 17.56
C SER A 112 49.68 6.04 16.83
N THR A 113 49.90 7.34 17.04
CA THR A 113 49.44 8.37 16.11
C THR A 113 50.38 8.41 14.90
N GLU A 114 50.31 7.37 14.06
CA GLU A 114 50.71 7.55 12.67
C GLU A 114 49.70 8.48 12.02
N THR A 115 50.08 9.74 12.04
CA THR A 115 49.54 10.86 11.27
C THR A 115 49.63 10.53 9.78
N LEU A 116 48.67 9.75 9.28
CA LEU A 116 48.34 9.75 7.87
C LEU A 116 47.69 11.09 7.55
N LYS A 117 48.56 12.00 7.10
CA LYS A 117 48.26 13.22 6.38
C LYS A 117 46.97 13.06 5.60
N ASN A 118 46.01 13.89 5.98
CA ASN A 118 44.85 14.28 5.22
C ASN A 118 45.35 14.86 3.88
N SER A 119 45.57 13.98 2.90
CA SER A 119 45.78 14.35 1.50
C SER A 119 44.48 14.11 0.76
N GLU A 120 44.03 15.15 0.09
CA GLU A 120 42.91 15.20 -0.82
C GLU A 120 43.13 14.25 -2.00
N VAL A 121 42.88 12.95 -1.80
CA VAL A 121 42.63 11.99 -2.88
C VAL A 121 41.53 11.06 -2.38
N GLY A 122 40.29 11.50 -2.52
CA GLY A 122 39.12 10.67 -2.26
C GLY A 122 39.24 9.39 -3.08
N ARG A 123 39.40 8.24 -2.40
CA ARG A 123 39.52 6.94 -3.05
C ARG A 123 38.22 6.65 -3.79
N SER A 124 38.20 6.94 -5.09
CA SER A 124 37.06 6.61 -5.95
C SER A 124 37.13 5.13 -6.31
N PHE A 125 36.02 4.43 -6.15
CA PHE A 125 35.89 3.00 -6.39
C PHE A 125 35.46 2.78 -7.85
N ILE A 126 36.20 2.00 -8.63
CA ILE A 126 35.94 1.80 -10.07
C ILE A 126 35.54 0.34 -10.30
N CYS A 127 34.62 0.10 -11.25
CA CYS A 127 34.27 -1.25 -11.67
C CYS A 127 35.39 -1.86 -12.52
N ASP A 128 35.79 -3.07 -12.15
CA ASP A 128 36.81 -3.89 -12.80
C ASP A 128 36.27 -4.73 -13.98
N PHE A 129 34.97 -4.68 -14.25
CA PHE A 129 34.35 -5.44 -15.33
C PHE A 129 34.73 -4.89 -16.71
N LYS A 130 35.16 -5.80 -17.60
CA LYS A 130 35.65 -5.44 -18.94
C LYS A 130 34.56 -4.72 -19.75
N GLY A 131 34.88 -3.51 -20.23
CA GLY A 131 33.95 -2.71 -21.03
C GLY A 131 32.86 -2.00 -20.21
N CYS A 132 32.91 -2.02 -18.88
CA CYS A 132 31.99 -1.26 -18.06
C CYS A 132 32.25 0.25 -18.21
N LYS A 133 31.25 1.00 -18.66
CA LYS A 133 31.30 2.46 -18.81
C LYS A 133 30.93 3.24 -17.53
N SER A 134 30.81 2.57 -16.38
CA SER A 134 30.38 3.23 -15.15
C SER A 134 31.37 4.30 -14.70
N LYS A 135 30.84 5.46 -14.27
CA LYS A 135 31.62 6.48 -13.56
C LYS A 135 32.20 5.90 -12.26
N SER A 136 33.26 6.52 -11.73
CA SER A 136 33.82 6.13 -10.45
C SER A 136 32.82 6.42 -9.32
N PHE A 137 32.73 5.50 -8.36
CA PHE A 137 31.82 5.57 -7.23
C PHE A 137 32.53 6.21 -6.03
N THR A 138 31.82 7.03 -5.26
CA THR A 138 32.35 7.64 -4.03
C THR A 138 32.34 6.67 -2.85
N ARG A 139 31.44 5.68 -2.86
CA ARG A 139 31.28 4.68 -1.81
C ARG A 139 31.46 3.26 -2.35
N ILE A 140 32.10 2.40 -1.56
CA ILE A 140 32.28 0.98 -1.91
C ILE A 140 30.95 0.22 -2.02
N GLN A 141 29.93 0.63 -1.26
CA GLN A 141 28.60 0.03 -1.30
C GLN A 141 27.94 0.22 -2.67
N ASP A 142 28.12 1.39 -3.29
CA ASP A 142 27.59 1.68 -4.62
C ASP A 142 28.34 0.89 -5.70
N LEU A 143 29.66 0.75 -5.56
CA LEU A 143 30.43 -0.15 -6.41
C LEU A 143 29.94 -1.60 -6.28
N ASN A 144 29.79 -2.11 -5.06
CA ASN A 144 29.33 -3.48 -4.80
C ASN A 144 27.92 -3.71 -5.36
N ARG A 145 27.04 -2.72 -5.26
CA ARG A 145 25.70 -2.73 -5.87
C ARG A 145 25.80 -2.73 -7.40
N HIS A 146 26.68 -1.92 -7.97
CA HIS A 146 26.91 -1.85 -9.41
C HIS A 146 27.47 -3.16 -9.99
N LYS A 147 28.41 -3.82 -9.29
CA LYS A 147 28.99 -5.11 -9.75
C LYS A 147 27.92 -6.18 -10.01
N LYS A 148 26.77 -6.13 -9.32
CA LYS A 148 25.64 -7.05 -9.54
C LYS A 148 24.99 -6.89 -10.93
N VAL A 149 25.14 -5.74 -11.59
CA VAL A 149 24.61 -5.52 -12.95
C VAL A 149 25.31 -6.40 -13.98
N HIS A 150 26.58 -6.74 -13.73
CA HIS A 150 27.39 -7.61 -14.59
C HIS A 150 27.13 -9.10 -14.37
N ASP A 151 26.28 -9.44 -13.41
CA ASP A 151 25.87 -10.81 -13.14
C ASP A 151 24.49 -11.06 -13.79
N PRO A 152 24.45 -11.57 -15.04
CA PRO A 152 23.19 -11.81 -15.73
C PRO A 152 22.33 -12.89 -15.06
N GLU A 153 22.92 -13.78 -14.26
CA GLU A 153 22.20 -14.83 -13.53
C GLU A 153 21.44 -14.29 -12.31
N LYS A 154 21.72 -13.04 -11.90
CA LYS A 154 21.05 -12.36 -10.78
C LYS A 154 19.89 -11.45 -11.18
N ARG A 155 19.52 -11.34 -12.47
CA ARG A 155 18.31 -10.63 -12.90
C ARG A 155 17.07 -11.48 -12.61
N GLN A 156 16.51 -11.30 -11.42
CA GLN A 156 15.48 -12.20 -10.88
C GLN A 156 14.08 -11.58 -10.83
N PHE A 157 13.94 -10.26 -10.97
CA PHE A 157 12.67 -9.56 -10.75
C PHE A 157 11.98 -9.23 -12.08
N SER A 158 11.30 -10.22 -12.65
CA SER A 158 10.48 -10.04 -13.86
C SER A 158 9.24 -9.19 -13.55
N CYS A 159 8.82 -8.38 -14.51
CA CYS A 159 7.55 -7.67 -14.42
C CYS A 159 6.38 -8.65 -14.61
N PRO A 160 5.44 -8.74 -13.66
CA PRO A 160 4.32 -9.67 -13.72
C PRO A 160 3.14 -9.14 -14.56
N ALA A 161 3.25 -7.91 -15.09
CA ALA A 161 2.23 -7.33 -15.94
C ALA A 161 2.15 -8.07 -17.29
N LEU A 162 0.95 -8.46 -17.67
CA LEU A 162 0.72 -9.15 -18.93
C LEU A 162 1.13 -8.28 -20.11
N GLY A 163 1.98 -8.83 -20.99
CA GLY A 163 2.50 -8.11 -22.17
C GLY A 163 3.66 -7.16 -21.88
N CYS A 164 4.18 -7.10 -20.65
CA CYS A 164 5.37 -6.30 -20.36
C CYS A 164 6.64 -7.00 -20.86
N HIS A 165 7.53 -6.24 -21.50
CA HIS A 165 8.82 -6.75 -22.02
C HIS A 165 9.90 -6.89 -20.95
N ARG A 166 9.70 -6.33 -19.73
CA ARG A 166 10.69 -6.33 -18.64
C ARG A 166 10.72 -7.67 -17.90
N VAL A 167 10.96 -8.76 -18.63
CA VAL A 167 10.93 -10.14 -18.16
C VAL A 167 12.20 -10.90 -18.58
N GLY A 168 12.55 -11.96 -17.85
CA GLY A 168 13.69 -12.82 -18.19
C GLY A 168 15.02 -12.05 -18.24
N ARG A 169 15.67 -11.96 -19.42
CA ARG A 169 16.93 -11.23 -19.57
C ARG A 169 16.80 -9.72 -19.35
N ASP A 170 15.60 -9.18 -19.57
CA ASP A 170 15.27 -7.75 -19.39
C ASP A 170 14.62 -7.48 -18.02
N ALA A 171 14.59 -8.49 -17.14
CA ALA A 171 14.14 -8.35 -15.76
C ALA A 171 15.03 -7.40 -14.96
N PHE A 172 14.47 -6.90 -13.85
CA PHE A 172 15.22 -6.05 -12.95
C PHE A 172 16.14 -6.89 -12.06
N TYR A 173 17.31 -6.32 -11.77
CA TYR A 173 18.26 -6.88 -10.81
C TYR A 173 17.90 -6.51 -9.35
N ARG A 174 16.94 -5.59 -9.18
CA ARG A 174 16.58 -4.97 -7.91
C ARG A 174 15.06 -4.84 -7.77
N LEU A 175 14.55 -5.18 -6.59
CA LEU A 175 13.13 -5.15 -6.30
C LEU A 175 12.55 -3.73 -6.31
N ASP A 176 13.27 -2.74 -5.79
CA ASP A 176 12.85 -1.33 -5.81
C ASP A 176 12.69 -0.79 -7.23
N LYS A 177 13.56 -1.21 -8.15
CA LYS A 177 13.47 -0.82 -9.57
C LYS A 177 12.28 -1.48 -10.27
N LEU A 178 11.96 -2.73 -9.92
CA LEU A 178 10.72 -3.36 -10.37
C LEU A 178 9.49 -2.62 -9.81
N LYS A 179 9.48 -2.28 -8.52
CA LYS A 179 8.36 -1.54 -7.90
C LYS A 179 8.14 -0.18 -8.56
N ALA A 180 9.20 0.60 -8.76
CA ALA A 180 9.12 1.88 -9.47
C ALA A 180 8.60 1.72 -10.89
N HIS A 181 9.14 0.74 -11.64
CA HIS A 181 8.63 0.42 -12.97
C HIS A 181 7.15 0.08 -12.99
N ILE A 182 6.66 -0.71 -12.02
CA ILE A 182 5.24 -1.04 -11.93
C ILE A 182 4.40 0.20 -11.66
N LEU A 183 4.82 1.07 -10.74
CA LEU A 183 4.07 2.27 -10.44
C LEU A 183 4.06 3.28 -11.60
N ASP A 184 5.16 3.41 -12.33
CA ASP A 184 5.31 4.44 -13.36
C ASP A 184 4.83 3.97 -14.74
N GLY A 185 4.92 2.66 -14.99
CA GLY A 185 4.61 2.05 -16.29
C GLY A 185 3.27 1.31 -16.35
N HIS A 186 2.67 0.96 -15.20
CA HIS A 186 1.43 0.18 -15.15
C HIS A 186 0.39 0.86 -14.28
N ASP A 187 -0.79 1.12 -14.84
CA ASP A 187 -1.88 1.70 -14.07
C ASP A 187 -2.55 0.65 -13.18
N LEU A 188 -3.56 1.07 -12.42
CA LEU A 188 -4.29 0.20 -11.52
C LEU A 188 -5.16 -0.86 -12.24
N GLU A 189 -5.46 -0.65 -13.53
CA GLU A 189 -6.25 -1.56 -14.35
C GLU A 189 -5.37 -2.61 -15.05
N THR A 190 -4.05 -2.41 -15.08
CA THR A 190 -3.12 -3.40 -15.61
C THR A 190 -3.28 -4.73 -14.90
N ASN A 191 -3.50 -5.79 -15.69
CA ASN A 191 -3.56 -7.16 -15.24
C ASN A 191 -2.16 -7.70 -14.93
N LEU A 192 -1.95 -8.11 -13.68
CA LEU A 192 -0.77 -8.78 -13.18
C LEU A 192 -1.04 -10.27 -13.02
N ARG A 193 -0.07 -11.11 -13.42
CA ARG A 193 -0.12 -12.55 -13.19
C ARG A 193 0.66 -12.91 -11.93
N CYS A 194 0.05 -13.66 -11.03
CA CYS A 194 0.72 -14.18 -9.86
C CYS A 194 1.65 -15.34 -10.27
N GLU A 195 2.95 -15.09 -10.17
CA GLU A 195 4.02 -16.06 -10.50
C GLU A 195 4.41 -16.95 -9.30
N SER A 196 3.63 -16.95 -8.22
CA SER A 196 3.92 -17.81 -7.09
C SER A 196 3.87 -19.29 -7.50
N THR A 197 5.04 -19.91 -7.50
CA THR A 197 5.21 -21.36 -7.51
C THR A 197 5.02 -21.82 -6.07
N ARG A 198 3.98 -22.61 -5.78
CA ARG A 198 3.86 -23.20 -4.45
C ARG A 198 5.11 -24.06 -4.19
N ILE A 199 5.60 -24.02 -2.95
CA ILE A 199 6.59 -25.01 -2.48
C ILE A 199 5.81 -26.32 -2.25
N GLY A 200 5.77 -27.24 -3.23
CA GLY A 200 5.13 -28.56 -3.08
C GLY A 200 4.44 -29.14 -4.34
N GLN A 201 3.61 -30.18 -4.14
CA GLN A 201 2.97 -31.01 -5.19
C GLN A 201 1.78 -30.35 -5.92
N TYR A 202 1.34 -29.17 -5.48
CA TYR A 202 0.19 -28.46 -6.07
C TYR A 202 0.71 -27.32 -6.95
N GLY A 203 0.22 -27.26 -8.20
CA GLY A 203 0.68 -26.30 -9.22
C GLY A 203 0.70 -24.83 -8.78
N GLY A 204 1.47 -24.01 -9.49
CA GLY A 204 1.60 -22.58 -9.22
C GLY A 204 0.25 -21.83 -9.26
N CYS A 205 0.17 -20.69 -8.57
CA CYS A 205 -1.07 -19.92 -8.44
C CYS A 205 -1.64 -19.48 -9.79
N GLY A 206 -0.86 -18.76 -10.59
CA GLY A 206 -1.22 -18.38 -11.97
C GLY A 206 -2.41 -17.42 -12.09
N VAL A 207 -3.03 -16.97 -11.00
CA VAL A 207 -4.17 -16.05 -11.04
C VAL A 207 -3.77 -14.74 -11.72
N THR A 208 -4.69 -14.18 -12.50
CA THR A 208 -4.52 -12.88 -13.14
C THR A 208 -5.50 -11.92 -12.50
N LEU A 209 -4.98 -10.83 -11.93
CA LEU A 209 -5.75 -9.82 -11.22
C LEU A 209 -5.24 -8.43 -11.59
N THR A 210 -6.10 -7.42 -11.52
CA THR A 210 -5.66 -6.03 -11.63
C THR A 210 -4.69 -5.67 -10.50
N ARG A 211 -3.86 -4.65 -10.71
CA ARG A 211 -2.79 -4.26 -9.76
C ARG A 211 -3.29 -4.07 -8.32
N ASP A 212 -4.43 -3.43 -8.15
CA ASP A 212 -5.08 -3.20 -6.84
C ASP A 212 -5.55 -4.50 -6.17
N LEU A 213 -6.16 -5.40 -6.94
CA LEU A 213 -6.62 -6.71 -6.42
C LEU A 213 -5.45 -7.66 -6.15
N MET A 214 -4.36 -7.56 -6.92
CA MET A 214 -3.14 -8.33 -6.68
C MET A 214 -2.52 -8.02 -5.32
N ALA A 215 -2.63 -6.77 -4.83
CA ALA A 215 -2.16 -6.41 -3.50
C ALA A 215 -2.95 -7.14 -2.40
N ILE A 216 -4.28 -7.23 -2.52
CA ILE A 216 -5.14 -8.00 -1.58
C ILE A 216 -4.80 -9.49 -1.64
N HIS A 217 -4.69 -10.03 -2.85
CA HIS A 217 -4.31 -11.42 -3.07
C HIS A 217 -2.99 -11.77 -2.35
N ALA A 218 -2.01 -10.86 -2.41
CA ALA A 218 -0.74 -11.02 -1.72
C ALA A 218 -0.79 -10.76 -0.20
N SER A 219 -1.64 -9.84 0.26
CA SER A 219 -1.83 -9.59 1.69
C SER A 219 -2.40 -10.82 2.39
N THR A 220 -3.38 -11.48 1.78
CA THR A 220 -4.13 -12.61 2.36
C THR A 220 -3.39 -13.94 2.31
N ALA A 221 -2.22 -14.00 1.65
CA ALA A 221 -1.35 -15.16 1.59
C ALA A 221 -0.60 -15.46 2.90
N GLU A 222 -0.99 -14.86 4.02
CA GLU A 222 -0.40 -15.05 5.37
C GLU A 222 -0.34 -16.52 5.82
N PHE A 223 -1.11 -17.40 5.18
CA PHE A 223 -1.03 -18.84 5.38
C PHE A 223 -0.08 -19.50 4.37
N ASN A 224 1.22 -19.24 4.50
CA ASN A 224 2.42 -20.04 4.10
C ASN A 224 2.50 -20.65 2.68
N SER A 225 1.51 -20.49 1.83
CA SER A 225 1.37 -21.29 0.60
C SER A 225 2.01 -20.64 -0.62
N HIS A 226 2.16 -19.32 -0.63
CA HIS A 226 2.67 -18.56 -1.79
C HIS A 226 4.12 -18.05 -1.66
N GLY A 227 4.75 -18.24 -0.50
CA GLY A 227 6.14 -17.85 -0.23
C GLY A 227 6.44 -16.34 -0.44
N LYS A 228 7.73 -15.98 -0.46
CA LYS A 228 8.22 -14.60 -0.63
C LYS A 228 7.86 -13.95 -1.98
N VAL A 229 7.40 -14.74 -2.96
CA VAL A 229 7.10 -14.26 -4.33
C VAL A 229 5.91 -13.31 -4.35
N CYS A 230 4.90 -13.51 -3.50
CA CYS A 230 3.75 -12.60 -3.43
C CYS A 230 4.02 -11.38 -2.55
N GLU A 231 4.99 -11.45 -1.63
CA GLU A 231 5.27 -10.38 -0.66
C GLU A 231 5.57 -9.04 -1.34
N GLN A 232 6.19 -9.07 -2.52
CA GLN A 232 6.50 -7.87 -3.30
C GLN A 232 5.26 -7.02 -3.67
N TYR A 233 4.08 -7.63 -3.76
CA TYR A 233 2.85 -6.92 -4.15
C TYR A 233 2.18 -6.20 -2.97
N ARG A 234 2.50 -6.57 -1.72
CA ARG A 234 1.94 -5.90 -0.52
C ARG A 234 2.25 -4.41 -0.48
N PHE A 235 3.34 -4.01 -1.12
CA PHE A 235 3.72 -2.61 -1.25
C PHE A 235 2.68 -1.77 -2.02
N PHE A 236 1.91 -2.37 -2.93
CA PHE A 236 0.90 -1.63 -3.72
C PHE A 236 -0.43 -1.45 -2.99
N ARG A 237 -0.56 -2.00 -1.79
CA ARG A 237 -1.81 -2.07 -1.00
C ARG A 237 -2.47 -0.71 -0.82
N PHE A 238 -1.71 0.31 -0.47
CA PHE A 238 -2.20 1.66 -0.19
C PHE A 238 -1.94 2.66 -1.31
N VAL A 239 -1.15 2.26 -2.32
CA VAL A 239 -0.80 3.16 -3.43
C VAL A 239 -2.02 3.37 -4.33
N ARG A 240 -2.41 4.63 -4.52
CA ARG A 240 -3.50 5.03 -5.43
C ARG A 240 -2.98 6.11 -6.36
N ASP A 241 -3.12 5.88 -7.66
CA ASP A 241 -2.83 6.87 -8.68
C ASP A 241 -4.06 7.72 -8.97
N CYS A 242 -3.84 8.96 -9.38
CA CYS A 242 -4.90 9.82 -9.89
C CYS A 242 -5.62 9.13 -11.08
N PRO A 243 -6.97 9.12 -11.12
CA PRO A 243 -7.74 8.51 -12.22
C PRO A 243 -7.53 9.17 -13.59
N ILE A 244 -6.94 10.37 -13.63
CA ILE A 244 -6.71 11.12 -14.85
C ILE A 244 -5.37 10.67 -15.47
N PRO A 245 -5.36 10.16 -16.71
CA PRO A 245 -4.15 9.69 -17.37
C PRO A 245 -3.04 10.75 -17.41
N LYS A 246 -1.78 10.30 -17.33
CA LYS A 246 -0.56 11.13 -17.35
C LYS A 246 -0.38 12.04 -16.13
N CYS A 247 -1.31 12.05 -15.19
CA CYS A 247 -1.09 12.68 -13.90
C CYS A 247 -0.14 11.82 -13.06
N SER A 248 0.93 12.41 -12.53
CA SER A 248 1.92 11.71 -11.69
C SER A 248 1.55 11.66 -10.21
N PHE A 249 0.46 12.33 -9.80
CA PHE A 249 0.05 12.36 -8.41
C PHE A 249 -0.44 10.98 -7.95
N ARG A 250 0.07 10.55 -6.80
CA ARG A 250 -0.33 9.32 -6.13
C ARG A 250 -0.23 9.46 -4.63
N THR A 251 -1.14 8.80 -3.91
CA THR A 251 -1.04 8.62 -2.46
C THR A 251 -0.32 7.32 -2.16
N LYS A 252 0.36 7.27 -1.02
CA LYS A 252 1.10 6.11 -0.54
C LYS A 252 0.54 5.56 0.76
N GLU A 253 -0.13 6.41 1.55
CA GLU A 253 -0.68 6.05 2.85
C GLU A 253 -2.21 6.10 2.85
N PRO A 254 -2.89 5.33 3.74
CA PRO A 254 -4.35 5.30 3.82
C PRO A 254 -5.00 6.64 4.19
N ASP A 255 -4.33 7.44 5.01
CA ASP A 255 -4.82 8.73 5.53
C ASP A 255 -4.76 9.85 4.47
N GLU A 256 -4.08 9.64 3.36
CA GLU A 256 -3.92 10.61 2.28
C GLU A 256 -5.11 10.66 1.30
N LEU A 257 -6.19 9.92 1.52
CA LEU A 257 -7.33 9.90 0.58
C LEU A 257 -8.02 11.26 0.43
N ASN A 258 -8.09 12.07 1.48
CA ASN A 258 -8.56 13.46 1.38
C ASN A 258 -7.62 14.31 0.51
N SER A 259 -6.30 14.02 0.52
CA SER A 259 -5.33 14.65 -0.38
C SER A 259 -5.56 14.25 -1.83
N MET A 260 -5.92 12.98 -2.11
CA MET A 260 -6.34 12.54 -3.45
C MET A 260 -7.58 13.29 -3.93
N GLN A 261 -8.59 13.42 -3.07
CA GLN A 261 -9.81 14.16 -3.39
C GLN A 261 -9.52 15.63 -3.72
N ALA A 262 -8.78 16.31 -2.85
CA ALA A 262 -8.36 17.68 -3.06
C ALA A 262 -7.55 17.83 -4.35
N HIS A 263 -6.67 16.88 -4.66
CA HIS A 263 -5.91 16.84 -5.90
C HIS A 263 -6.82 16.70 -7.13
N ILE A 264 -7.80 15.78 -7.12
CA ILE A 264 -8.75 15.61 -8.25
C ILE A 264 -9.45 16.94 -8.55
N ARG A 265 -9.88 17.68 -7.51
CA ARG A 265 -10.52 19.00 -7.66
C ARG A 265 -9.64 20.05 -8.34
N GLN A 266 -8.31 19.94 -8.27
CA GLN A 266 -7.36 20.85 -8.93
C GLN A 266 -7.30 20.65 -10.46
N HIS A 267 -7.79 19.52 -10.97
CA HIS A 267 -7.88 19.33 -12.42
C HIS A 267 -8.97 20.20 -13.04
N SER A 268 -8.70 20.69 -14.25
CA SER A 268 -9.66 21.49 -15.00
C SER A 268 -10.99 20.73 -15.20
N PRO A 269 -12.15 21.42 -15.18
CA PRO A 269 -13.45 20.78 -15.39
C PRO A 269 -13.53 20.00 -16.71
N LYS A 270 -12.85 20.48 -17.76
CA LYS A 270 -12.77 19.80 -19.06
C LYS A 270 -12.03 18.45 -18.93
N SER A 271 -10.88 18.43 -18.25
CA SER A 271 -10.12 17.19 -18.03
C SER A 271 -10.96 16.18 -17.23
N ARG A 272 -11.58 16.62 -16.13
CA ARG A 272 -12.43 15.75 -15.31
C ARG A 272 -13.62 15.20 -16.08
N LYS A 273 -14.28 16.03 -16.89
CA LYS A 273 -15.40 15.60 -17.74
C LYS A 273 -14.95 14.55 -18.77
N SER A 274 -13.81 14.75 -19.42
CA SER A 274 -13.25 13.81 -20.40
C SER A 274 -12.93 12.43 -19.81
N TYR A 275 -12.59 12.37 -18.51
CA TYR A 275 -12.27 11.13 -17.80
C TYR A 275 -13.31 10.77 -16.72
N SER A 276 -14.54 11.24 -16.90
CA SER A 276 -15.61 11.12 -15.89
C SER A 276 -15.91 9.68 -15.49
N GLU A 277 -15.90 8.76 -16.45
CA GLU A 277 -16.10 7.32 -16.19
C GLU A 277 -15.00 6.74 -15.29
N ARG A 278 -13.71 7.06 -15.55
CA ARG A 278 -12.59 6.59 -14.72
C ARG A 278 -12.62 7.20 -13.32
N ILE A 279 -13.01 8.47 -13.21
CA ILE A 279 -13.16 9.17 -11.93
C ILE A 279 -14.31 8.54 -11.12
N SER A 280 -15.45 8.29 -11.76
CA SER A 280 -16.61 7.63 -11.14
C SER A 280 -16.30 6.19 -10.73
N ALA A 281 -15.57 5.42 -11.55
CA ALA A 281 -15.16 4.06 -11.21
C ALA A 281 -14.28 4.01 -9.95
N ARG A 282 -13.55 5.10 -9.67
CA ARG A 282 -12.76 5.31 -8.44
C ARG A 282 -13.56 5.87 -7.27
N GLY A 283 -14.86 6.06 -7.43
CA GLY A 283 -15.75 6.49 -6.37
C GLY A 283 -15.85 8.01 -6.22
N TYR A 284 -15.42 8.79 -7.21
CA TYR A 284 -15.49 10.25 -7.16
C TYR A 284 -16.44 10.82 -8.22
N ASP A 285 -17.08 11.94 -7.91
CA ASP A 285 -17.83 12.71 -8.89
C ASP A 285 -16.90 13.50 -9.81
N ALA A 286 -17.15 13.43 -11.12
CA ALA A 286 -16.33 14.14 -12.08
C ALA A 286 -16.53 15.67 -12.03
N ALA A 287 -17.71 16.15 -11.61
CA ALA A 287 -18.05 17.57 -11.62
C ALA A 287 -17.64 18.30 -10.31
N SER A 288 -17.76 17.67 -9.15
CA SER A 288 -17.40 18.24 -7.85
C SER A 288 -16.10 17.67 -7.24
N GLY A 289 -15.72 16.45 -7.63
CA GLY A 289 -14.65 15.71 -6.94
C GLY A 289 -15.09 15.13 -5.59
N ASP A 290 -16.39 15.14 -5.28
CA ASP A 290 -16.91 14.54 -4.05
C ASP A 290 -16.88 13.01 -4.12
N VAL A 291 -16.82 12.36 -2.97
CA VAL A 291 -16.93 10.90 -2.88
C VAL A 291 -18.39 10.49 -3.14
N ILE A 292 -18.61 9.46 -3.96
CA ILE A 292 -19.93 8.93 -4.30
C ILE A 292 -20.10 7.54 -3.70
N CYS A 293 -21.16 7.34 -2.93
CA CYS A 293 -21.57 5.99 -2.52
C CYS A 293 -22.27 5.26 -3.68
N HIS A 294 -21.60 4.28 -4.27
CA HIS A 294 -22.14 3.50 -5.38
C HIS A 294 -23.12 2.40 -4.95
N VAL A 295 -23.15 2.07 -3.65
CA VAL A 295 -24.05 1.04 -3.10
C VAL A 295 -25.48 1.61 -2.96
N CYS A 296 -25.61 2.91 -2.69
CA CYS A 296 -26.92 3.57 -2.63
C CYS A 296 -27.52 3.79 -4.04
N PRO A 297 -28.82 3.54 -4.23
CA PRO A 297 -29.51 3.87 -5.48
C PRO A 297 -29.44 5.36 -5.85
N GLU A 298 -29.54 6.24 -4.85
CA GLU A 298 -29.54 7.70 -5.02
C GLU A 298 -28.14 8.29 -5.22
N LYS A 299 -27.08 7.50 -5.01
CA LYS A 299 -25.68 7.93 -5.14
C LYS A 299 -25.36 9.24 -4.40
N PRO A 300 -25.52 9.30 -3.07
CA PRO A 300 -25.21 10.49 -2.30
C PRO A 300 -23.73 10.88 -2.44
N HIS A 301 -23.48 12.20 -2.40
CA HIS A 301 -22.17 12.81 -2.54
C HIS A 301 -21.65 13.27 -1.17
N PHE A 302 -20.35 13.09 -0.93
CA PHE A 302 -19.70 13.39 0.34
C PHE A 302 -18.45 14.25 0.09
N SER A 303 -18.37 15.39 0.78
CA SER A 303 -17.25 16.32 0.65
C SER A 303 -15.94 15.77 1.22
N GLU A 304 -16.02 14.77 2.11
CA GLU A 304 -14.91 14.16 2.85
C GLU A 304 -15.09 12.64 2.99
N HIS A 305 -13.99 11.87 2.96
CA HIS A 305 -14.03 10.41 3.08
C HIS A 305 -14.61 9.93 4.43
N GLN A 306 -14.34 10.65 5.53
CA GLN A 306 -14.84 10.28 6.85
C GLN A 306 -16.38 10.25 6.90
N THR A 307 -17.03 11.22 6.27
CA THR A 307 -18.49 11.26 6.19
C THR A 307 -19.05 10.11 5.35
N PHE A 308 -18.36 9.74 4.27
CA PHE A 308 -18.68 8.55 3.48
C PHE A 308 -18.52 7.26 4.30
N TYR A 309 -17.46 7.12 5.10
CA TYR A 309 -17.24 5.93 5.95
C TYR A 309 -18.35 5.75 6.97
N LEU A 310 -18.74 6.83 7.65
CA LEU A 310 -19.85 6.80 8.61
C LEU A 310 -21.14 6.37 7.93
N HIS A 311 -21.46 6.97 6.78
CA HIS A 311 -22.61 6.57 5.97
C HIS A 311 -22.55 5.08 5.58
N PHE A 312 -21.39 4.59 5.14
CA PHE A 312 -21.25 3.19 4.74
C PHE A 312 -21.50 2.24 5.91
N ILE A 313 -20.92 2.53 7.07
CA ILE A 313 -21.11 1.70 8.26
C ILE A 313 -22.55 1.77 8.76
N GLU A 314 -23.21 2.91 8.69
CA GLU A 314 -24.59 3.08 9.15
C GLU A 314 -25.61 2.36 8.26
N HIS A 315 -25.41 2.38 6.93
CA HIS A 315 -26.43 1.92 5.99
C HIS A 315 -26.12 0.61 5.28
N HIS A 316 -24.84 0.23 5.14
CA HIS A 316 -24.41 -0.90 4.31
C HIS A 316 -23.66 -1.99 5.08
N TYR A 317 -23.23 -1.72 6.30
CA TYR A 317 -22.52 -2.69 7.13
C TYR A 317 -23.49 -3.53 7.97
N THR A 318 -23.37 -4.85 7.87
CA THR A 318 -24.25 -5.82 8.51
C THR A 318 -23.47 -6.77 9.43
N GLY A 319 -22.72 -6.21 10.38
CA GLY A 319 -21.97 -6.97 11.40
C GLY A 319 -22.27 -6.52 12.84
N THR A 320 -21.57 -7.10 13.81
CA THR A 320 -21.83 -6.85 15.24
C THR A 320 -21.49 -5.41 15.65
N ASN A 321 -22.56 -4.72 16.06
CA ASN A 321 -22.68 -3.49 16.84
C ASN A 321 -21.81 -2.26 16.45
N PHE A 322 -22.44 -1.32 15.74
CA PHE A 322 -22.00 0.07 15.54
C PHE A 322 -21.53 0.77 16.84
N GLU A 323 -22.06 0.36 17.99
CA GLU A 323 -21.66 0.87 19.31
C GLU A 323 -20.17 0.64 19.63
N LEU A 324 -19.53 -0.38 19.05
CA LEU A 324 -18.08 -0.58 19.19
C LEU A 324 -17.26 0.48 18.44
N LEU A 325 -17.75 0.96 17.28
CA LEU A 325 -17.12 2.06 16.53
C LEU A 325 -17.13 3.35 17.35
N LYS A 326 -18.27 3.66 18.00
CA LYS A 326 -18.40 4.79 18.93
C LYS A 326 -17.43 4.69 20.11
N LYS A 327 -17.19 3.47 20.59
CA LYS A 327 -16.36 3.21 21.78
C LYS A 327 -14.85 3.25 21.49
N HIS A 328 -14.42 2.74 20.33
CA HIS A 328 -12.99 2.58 20.00
C HIS A 328 -12.45 3.60 18.98
N GLY A 329 -13.32 4.42 18.39
CA GLY A 329 -12.93 5.34 17.31
C GLY A 329 -12.47 4.61 16.05
N LEU A 330 -11.88 5.35 15.11
CA LEU A 330 -11.48 4.82 13.80
C LEU A 330 -10.33 3.79 13.86
N LEU A 331 -9.59 3.68 14.98
CA LEU A 331 -8.50 2.70 15.10
C LEU A 331 -9.01 1.24 15.14
N GLY A 332 -10.27 1.00 15.50
CA GLY A 332 -10.86 -0.33 15.62
C GLY A 332 -11.60 -0.82 14.38
N VAL A 333 -11.61 -0.07 13.27
CA VAL A 333 -12.56 -0.33 12.19
C VAL A 333 -12.27 -1.64 11.43
N TRP A 334 -11.00 -2.02 11.29
CA TRP A 334 -10.65 -3.29 10.65
C TRP A 334 -11.14 -4.51 11.44
N ILE A 335 -11.19 -4.44 12.78
CA ILE A 335 -11.75 -5.49 13.63
C ILE A 335 -13.23 -5.67 13.31
N LEU A 336 -13.97 -4.55 13.26
CA LEU A 336 -15.39 -4.58 12.88
C LEU A 336 -15.58 -5.17 11.49
N LEU A 337 -14.84 -4.69 10.49
CA LEU A 337 -14.95 -5.20 9.12
C LEU A 337 -14.71 -6.72 9.04
N SER A 338 -13.80 -7.26 9.86
CA SER A 338 -13.52 -8.70 9.93
C SER A 338 -14.61 -9.52 10.63
N GLU A 339 -15.40 -8.91 11.50
CA GLU A 339 -16.53 -9.54 12.21
C GLU A 339 -17.83 -9.53 11.40
N CYS A 340 -17.81 -8.96 10.19
CA CYS A 340 -18.99 -8.94 9.33
C CYS A 340 -19.43 -10.37 8.99
N THR A 341 -20.68 -10.72 9.27
CA THR A 341 -21.21 -12.08 9.09
C THR A 341 -22.03 -12.26 7.82
N CYS A 342 -22.46 -11.15 7.20
CA CYS A 342 -23.18 -11.17 5.93
C CYS A 342 -22.78 -9.97 5.07
N VAL A 343 -22.76 -10.17 3.76
CA VAL A 343 -22.41 -9.10 2.81
C VAL A 343 -23.54 -8.92 1.81
N PRO A 344 -24.15 -7.71 1.74
CA PRO A 344 -25.10 -7.38 0.70
C PRO A 344 -24.52 -7.59 -0.72
N PRO A 345 -25.30 -8.13 -1.68
CA PRO A 345 -24.86 -8.31 -3.06
C PRO A 345 -24.34 -7.04 -3.72
N GLU A 346 -24.96 -5.90 -3.42
CA GLU A 346 -24.63 -4.57 -3.94
C GLU A 346 -23.23 -4.13 -3.49
N VAL A 347 -22.88 -4.41 -2.23
CA VAL A 347 -21.54 -4.15 -1.68
C VAL A 347 -20.50 -5.00 -2.42
N ARG A 348 -20.80 -6.28 -2.70
CA ARG A 348 -19.91 -7.15 -3.47
C ARG A 348 -19.74 -6.67 -4.91
N GLN A 349 -20.81 -6.18 -5.55
CA GLN A 349 -20.76 -5.60 -6.89
C GLN A 349 -19.83 -4.38 -6.96
N HIS A 350 -19.82 -3.56 -5.91
CA HIS A 350 -19.03 -2.33 -5.84
C HIS A 350 -17.72 -2.44 -5.05
N ARG A 351 -17.33 -3.65 -4.63
CA ARG A 351 -16.17 -3.88 -3.73
C ARG A 351 -14.87 -3.21 -4.18
N ARG A 352 -14.61 -3.13 -5.48
CA ARG A 352 -13.39 -2.52 -6.03
C ARG A 352 -13.40 -0.99 -5.91
N THR A 353 -14.54 -0.36 -6.15
CA THR A 353 -14.73 1.08 -5.92
C THR A 353 -14.63 1.40 -4.43
N LEU A 354 -15.20 0.54 -3.57
CA LEU A 354 -15.07 0.68 -2.11
C LEU A 354 -13.61 0.57 -1.67
N LEU A 355 -12.84 -0.36 -2.23
CA LEU A 355 -11.39 -0.47 -1.96
C LEU A 355 -10.57 0.76 -2.38
N SER A 356 -10.98 1.47 -3.44
CA SER A 356 -10.29 2.70 -3.84
C SER A 356 -10.59 3.86 -2.90
N LEU A 357 -11.80 3.91 -2.36
CA LEU A 357 -12.24 4.91 -1.39
C LEU A 357 -11.84 4.56 0.04
N TRP A 358 -11.55 3.30 0.34
CA TRP A 358 -11.32 2.82 1.69
C TRP A 358 -10.35 1.61 1.69
N PRO A 359 -9.04 1.80 1.91
CA PRO A 359 -8.06 0.73 1.77
C PRO A 359 -8.27 -0.43 2.76
N GLU A 360 -8.68 -0.13 3.99
CA GLU A 360 -8.98 -1.14 5.02
C GLU A 360 -10.19 -2.01 4.67
N PHE A 361 -10.97 -1.65 3.65
CA PHE A 361 -12.05 -2.49 3.12
C PHE A 361 -11.55 -3.86 2.59
N GLU A 362 -10.24 -4.04 2.41
CA GLU A 362 -9.65 -5.35 2.11
C GLU A 362 -9.90 -6.43 3.19
N TYR A 363 -10.15 -6.02 4.44
CA TYR A 363 -10.45 -6.93 5.54
C TYR A 363 -11.90 -7.44 5.50
N TYR A 364 -12.77 -6.75 4.76
CA TYR A 364 -14.18 -7.10 4.63
C TYR A 364 -14.36 -8.43 3.86
N PRO A 365 -15.35 -9.29 4.22
CA PRO A 365 -15.51 -10.62 3.62
C PRO A 365 -16.21 -10.57 2.24
N VAL A 366 -15.58 -9.88 1.30
CA VAL A 366 -16.02 -9.77 -0.11
C VAL A 366 -14.96 -10.26 -1.10
N TRP A 367 -13.87 -10.85 -0.61
CA TRP A 367 -12.67 -11.15 -1.40
C TRP A 367 -12.39 -12.65 -1.51
N GLU A 368 -13.36 -13.52 -1.18
CA GLU A 368 -13.19 -14.98 -1.09
C GLU A 368 -12.82 -15.64 -2.43
N ASP A 369 -13.12 -14.98 -3.54
CA ASP A 369 -12.84 -15.41 -4.91
C ASP A 369 -11.42 -15.08 -5.39
N ILE A 370 -10.79 -14.06 -4.79
CA ILE A 370 -9.41 -13.65 -5.11
C ILE A 370 -8.40 -14.07 -4.04
N ARG A 371 -8.88 -14.40 -2.83
CA ARG A 371 -8.07 -14.94 -1.74
C ARG A 371 -7.59 -16.35 -2.07
N VAL A 372 -6.35 -16.65 -1.70
CA VAL A 372 -5.77 -17.99 -1.85
C VAL A 372 -6.51 -18.93 -0.92
N ARG A 373 -7.26 -19.89 -1.46
CA ARG A 373 -7.85 -20.94 -0.63
C ARG A 373 -6.73 -21.87 -0.15
N PRO A 374 -6.62 -22.12 1.17
CA PRO A 374 -5.88 -23.28 1.66
C PRO A 374 -6.45 -24.51 0.95
N SER A 375 -5.58 -25.38 0.43
CA SER A 375 -6.05 -26.71 -0.01
C SER A 375 -6.68 -27.40 1.19
N ALA A 376 -7.96 -27.78 1.06
CA ALA A 376 -8.71 -28.52 2.06
C ALA A 376 -8.10 -29.90 2.32
#